data_AF-A0AAX0B9H3-F1
#
_entry.id   AF-A0AAX0B9H3-F1
#
_cell.length_a   1.000
_cell.length_b   1.000
_cell.length_c   1.000
_cell.angle_alpha   90.00
_cell.angle_beta   90.00
_cell.angle_gamma   90.00
#
_symmetry.space_group_name_H-M   'P 1'
#
loop_
_entity.id
_entity.type
_entity.pdbx_description
1 polymer ?
#
loop_
_entity_poly.entity_id
_entity_poly.type
_entity_poly.pdbx_seq_one_letter_code
_entity_poly.pdbx_strand_id
1 'polypeptide(L)'
;MNESKIWKVIFYSMGIISVIVLVVCIYAMSTFSESFSSAFDNLNKSDYQNFQDIGNQLFLLYDEGYLKTGEHSGTADYDKEKPKVKTILSKYKFISSMYLVDKDVVLITFQSIDGIAIRRNNAELKKTYKATGFDGGTLSYTELIPNVFHFSAGI
;
A
#
# COMPACT_ATOMS: atom_id res chain seq x y z
N MET A 1 -36.12 -34.46 -33.79
CA MET A 1 -35.35 -33.20 -33.68
C MET A 1 -33.88 -33.58 -33.54
N ASN A 2 -33.02 -33.26 -34.52
CA ASN A 2 -31.66 -33.83 -34.63
C ASN A 2 -30.79 -33.52 -33.41
N GLU A 3 -30.38 -34.56 -32.67
CA GLU A 3 -29.44 -34.47 -31.54
C GLU A 3 -28.15 -33.72 -31.91
N SER A 4 -27.68 -33.85 -33.16
CA SER A 4 -26.49 -33.15 -33.65
C SER A 4 -26.64 -31.62 -33.68
N LYS A 5 -27.86 -31.08 -33.78
CA LYS A 5 -28.11 -29.64 -33.70
C LYS A 5 -28.05 -29.14 -32.25
N ILE A 6 -28.51 -29.95 -31.31
CA ILE A 6 -28.51 -29.62 -29.87
C ILE A 6 -27.07 -29.55 -29.34
N TRP A 7 -26.24 -30.55 -29.68
CA TRP A 7 -24.82 -30.55 -29.30
C TRP A 7 -24.02 -29.38 -29.89
N LYS A 8 -24.32 -28.97 -31.12
CA LYS A 8 -23.71 -27.77 -31.73
C LYS A 8 -24.08 -26.50 -30.96
N VAL A 9 -25.35 -26.33 -30.62
CA VAL A 9 -25.82 -25.15 -29.85
C VAL A 9 -25.16 -25.11 -28.47
N ILE A 10 -25.07 -26.24 -27.78
CA ILE A 10 -24.39 -26.35 -26.48
C ILE A 10 -22.91 -25.97 -26.63
N PHE A 11 -22.21 -26.52 -27.62
CA PHE A 11 -20.78 -26.25 -27.84
C PHE A 11 -20.51 -24.76 -28.14
N TYR A 12 -21.33 -24.14 -29.00
CA TYR A 12 -21.20 -22.70 -29.28
C TYR A 12 -21.54 -21.84 -28.06
N SER A 13 -22.54 -22.23 -27.26
CA SER A 13 -22.90 -21.49 -26.05
C SER A 13 -21.81 -21.55 -24.98
N MET A 14 -21.14 -22.70 -24.79
CA MET A 14 -20.00 -22.84 -23.88
C MET A 14 -18.80 -21.99 -24.33
N GLY A 15 -18.54 -21.94 -25.64
CA GLY A 15 -17.51 -21.06 -26.20
C GLY A 15 -17.79 -19.59 -25.88
N ILE A 16 -19.02 -19.12 -26.09
CA ILE A 16 -19.40 -17.73 -25.81
C ILE A 16 -19.29 -17.42 -24.31
N ILE A 17 -19.77 -18.31 -23.44
CA ILE A 17 -19.66 -18.14 -21.98
C ILE A 17 -18.19 -18.05 -21.56
N SER A 18 -17.31 -18.88 -22.13
CA SER A 18 -15.88 -18.85 -21.79
C SER A 18 -15.21 -17.52 -22.17
N VAL A 19 -15.59 -16.92 -23.31
CA VAL A 19 -15.09 -15.60 -23.73
C VAL A 19 -15.61 -14.51 -22.80
N ILE A 20 -16.88 -14.54 -22.42
CA ILE A 20 -17.45 -13.57 -21.48
C ILE A 20 -16.74 -13.64 -20.12
N VAL A 21 -16.53 -14.84 -19.58
CA VAL A 21 -15.80 -15.03 -18.32
C VAL A 21 -14.37 -14.51 -18.42
N LEU A 22 -13.66 -14.79 -19.53
CA LEU A 22 -12.31 -14.28 -19.75
C LEU A 22 -12.27 -12.75 -19.78
N VAL A 23 -13.22 -12.11 -20.47
CA VAL A 23 -13.32 -10.64 -20.55
C VAL A 23 -13.61 -10.04 -19.18
N VAL A 24 -14.53 -10.63 -18.40
CA VAL A 24 -14.83 -10.18 -17.03
C VAL A 24 -13.62 -10.37 -16.11
N CYS A 25 -12.88 -11.47 -16.24
CA CYS A 25 -11.66 -11.70 -15.47
C CYS A 25 -10.57 -10.67 -15.82
N ILE A 26 -10.34 -10.38 -17.12
CA ILE A 26 -9.38 -9.36 -17.54
C ILE A 26 -9.80 -7.98 -17.04
N TYR A 27 -11.09 -7.63 -17.15
CA TYR A 27 -11.63 -6.37 -16.67
C TYR A 27 -11.55 -6.23 -15.13
N ALA A 28 -11.81 -7.31 -14.40
CA ALA A 28 -11.62 -7.35 -12.95
C ALA A 28 -10.14 -7.18 -12.59
N MET A 29 -9.23 -7.88 -13.28
CA MET A 29 -7.79 -7.73 -13.06
C MET A 29 -7.29 -6.32 -13.38
N SER A 30 -7.82 -5.66 -14.42
CA SER A 30 -7.46 -4.28 -14.73
C SER A 30 -8.02 -3.27 -13.72
N THR A 31 -9.25 -3.47 -13.21
CA THR A 31 -9.82 -2.58 -12.19
C THR A 31 -9.20 -2.76 -10.80
N PHE A 32 -8.78 -3.99 -10.43
CA PHE A 32 -7.96 -4.21 -9.23
C PHE A 32 -6.56 -3.59 -9.36
N SER A 33 -6.01 -3.54 -10.57
CA SER A 33 -4.75 -2.83 -10.87
C SER A 33 -4.87 -1.31 -10.81
N GLU A 34 -6.09 -0.76 -10.93
CA GLU A 34 -6.35 0.70 -10.91
C GLU A 34 -6.86 1.19 -9.53
N SER A 35 -6.96 0.32 -8.52
CA SER A 35 -7.36 0.70 -7.17
C SER A 35 -6.22 1.24 -6.30
N PHE A 36 -5.11 1.64 -6.93
CA PHE A 36 -4.10 2.46 -6.27
C PHE A 36 -4.58 3.91 -6.36
N SER A 37 -4.64 4.66 -5.25
CA SER A 37 -5.06 6.06 -5.33
C SER A 37 -4.20 6.85 -6.33
N SER A 38 -4.73 7.92 -6.90
CA SER A 38 -4.07 8.73 -7.96
C SER A 38 -2.66 9.23 -7.61
N ALA A 39 -2.26 9.21 -6.34
CA ALA A 39 -0.90 9.50 -5.89
C ALA A 39 0.10 8.38 -6.22
N PHE A 40 -0.33 7.12 -6.27
CA PHE A 40 0.50 5.94 -6.56
C PHE A 40 0.69 5.68 -8.05
N ASP A 41 -0.29 6.02 -8.89
CA ASP A 41 -0.21 5.82 -10.35
C ASP A 41 0.99 6.54 -10.98
N ASN A 42 1.50 7.58 -10.31
CA ASN A 42 2.62 8.38 -10.75
C ASN A 42 3.97 7.97 -10.14
N LEU A 43 3.99 6.96 -9.24
CA LEU A 43 5.21 6.52 -8.58
C LEU A 43 5.95 5.48 -9.42
N ASN A 44 7.25 5.67 -9.59
CA ASN A 44 8.13 4.75 -10.29
C ASN A 44 9.07 4.01 -9.32
N LYS A 45 9.89 3.10 -9.86
CA LYS A 45 10.83 2.31 -9.07
C LYS A 45 11.83 3.16 -8.26
N SER A 46 12.27 4.29 -8.79
CA SER A 46 13.16 5.22 -8.08
C SER A 46 12.46 5.84 -6.87
N ASP A 47 11.16 6.09 -6.95
CA ASP A 47 10.39 6.62 -5.83
C ASP A 47 10.26 5.59 -4.70
N TYR A 48 10.13 4.31 -5.02
CA TYR A 48 10.13 3.24 -4.01
C TYR A 48 11.47 3.09 -3.29
N GLN A 49 12.59 3.26 -4.00
CA GLN A 49 13.92 3.30 -3.38
C GLN A 49 14.07 4.52 -2.46
N ASN A 50 13.56 5.67 -2.90
CA ASN A 50 13.50 6.88 -2.10
C ASN A 50 12.69 6.67 -0.80
N PHE A 51 11.55 5.97 -0.85
CA PHE A 51 10.82 5.60 0.37
C PHE A 51 11.64 4.66 1.27
N GLN A 52 12.35 3.70 0.70
CA GLN A 52 13.24 2.83 1.47
C GLN A 52 14.30 3.65 2.24
N ASP A 53 14.91 4.64 1.59
CA ASP A 53 15.88 5.53 2.21
C ASP A 53 15.28 6.40 3.32
N ILE A 54 14.03 6.85 3.16
CA ILE A 54 13.27 7.52 4.22
C ILE A 54 13.10 6.59 5.41
N GLY A 55 12.63 5.37 5.18
CA GLY A 55 12.42 4.38 6.24
C GLY A 55 13.71 4.09 7.00
N ASN A 56 14.83 3.90 6.29
CA ASN A 56 16.14 3.70 6.90
C ASN A 56 16.55 4.88 7.80
N GLN A 57 16.35 6.12 7.34
CA GLN A 57 16.65 7.30 8.16
C GLN A 57 15.73 7.39 9.39
N LEU A 58 14.46 7.05 9.26
CA LEU A 58 13.53 7.03 10.39
C LEU A 58 13.89 5.93 11.40
N PHE A 59 14.31 4.76 10.94
CA PHE A 59 14.80 3.69 11.79
C PHE A 59 16.08 4.10 12.55
N LEU A 60 17.01 4.81 11.90
CA LEU A 60 18.19 5.36 12.58
C LEU A 60 17.81 6.36 13.67
N LEU A 61 16.85 7.26 13.39
CA LEU A 61 16.38 8.20 14.40
C LEU A 61 15.69 7.50 15.59
N TYR A 62 15.01 6.38 15.36
CA TYR A 62 14.50 5.53 16.43
C TYR A 62 15.64 4.89 17.25
N ASP A 63 16.63 4.30 16.59
CA ASP A 63 17.77 3.65 17.25
C ASP A 63 18.60 4.64 18.08
N GLU A 64 18.69 5.89 17.62
CA GLU A 64 19.32 7.01 18.32
C GLU A 64 18.44 7.58 19.47
N GLY A 65 17.21 7.08 19.64
CA GLY A 65 16.30 7.50 20.71
C GLY A 65 15.52 8.79 20.45
N TYR A 66 15.57 9.33 19.22
CA TYR A 66 14.80 10.52 18.83
C TYR A 66 13.34 10.21 18.51
N LEU A 67 12.99 8.96 18.19
CA LEU A 67 11.61 8.52 17.94
C LEU A 67 11.17 7.43 18.93
N LYS A 68 9.87 7.34 19.16
CA LYS A 68 9.26 6.26 19.96
C LYS A 68 8.15 5.59 19.16
N THR A 69 7.90 4.32 19.46
CA THR A 69 6.79 3.58 18.84
C THR A 69 5.44 4.16 19.28
N GLY A 70 4.44 4.07 18.41
CA GLY A 70 3.11 4.65 18.64
C GLY A 70 3.05 6.16 18.43
N GLU A 71 4.16 6.80 18.03
CA GLU A 71 4.13 8.18 17.58
C GLU A 71 3.44 8.26 16.21
N HIS A 72 2.27 8.90 16.20
CA HIS A 72 1.63 9.44 15.00
C HIS A 72 2.06 10.89 14.85
N SER A 73 2.36 11.30 13.63
CA SER A 73 2.61 12.70 13.37
C SER A 73 2.18 13.07 11.96
N GLY A 74 1.19 13.97 11.88
CA GLY A 74 0.91 14.70 10.65
C GLY A 74 2.08 15.60 10.27
N THR A 75 2.19 15.94 8.99
CA THR A 75 3.22 16.87 8.50
C THR A 75 3.19 18.24 9.22
N ALA A 76 2.03 18.65 9.75
CA ALA A 76 1.86 19.89 10.51
C ALA A 76 2.31 19.81 11.98
N ASP A 77 2.33 18.63 12.60
CA ASP A 77 2.71 18.48 14.02
C ASP A 77 4.23 18.25 14.19
N TYR A 78 4.89 17.67 13.18
CA TYR A 78 6.35 17.58 13.11
C TYR A 78 7.05 18.96 13.04
N ASP A 79 6.32 20.02 12.70
CA ASP A 79 6.84 21.38 12.60
C ASP A 79 7.41 21.92 13.92
N LYS A 80 7.02 21.36 15.06
CA LYS A 80 7.39 21.89 16.38
C LYS A 80 8.38 21.03 17.18
N GLU A 81 8.34 19.70 17.05
CA GLU A 81 9.06 18.83 18.00
C GLU A 81 10.28 18.09 17.44
N LYS A 82 10.36 17.81 16.13
CA LYS A 82 11.46 16.99 15.56
C LYS A 82 11.89 17.45 14.16
N PRO A 83 12.79 18.44 14.05
CA PRO A 83 13.15 19.07 12.78
C PRO A 83 13.77 18.11 11.76
N LYS A 84 14.48 17.06 12.21
CA LYS A 84 15.12 16.07 11.33
C LYS A 84 14.10 15.28 10.50
N VAL A 85 12.98 14.86 11.10
CA VAL A 85 11.94 14.11 10.38
C VAL A 85 11.23 15.01 9.37
N LYS A 86 10.94 16.26 9.74
CA LYS A 86 10.41 17.27 8.82
C LYS A 86 11.32 17.45 7.60
N THR A 87 12.63 17.53 7.78
CA THR A 87 13.58 17.66 6.65
C THR A 87 13.52 16.44 5.72
N ILE A 88 13.31 15.24 6.25
CA ILE A 88 13.20 14.01 5.46
C ILE A 88 11.88 14.01 4.67
N LEU A 89 10.76 14.28 5.34
CA LEU A 89 9.42 14.22 4.73
C LEU A 89 9.12 15.40 3.81
N SER A 90 9.66 16.60 4.08
CA SER A 90 9.41 17.80 3.25
C SER A 90 9.94 17.71 1.82
N LYS A 91 10.83 16.76 1.53
CA LYS A 91 11.26 16.40 0.17
C LYS A 91 10.13 15.79 -0.67
N TYR A 92 9.05 15.33 -0.04
CA TYR A 92 7.95 14.61 -0.67
C TYR A 92 6.61 15.27 -0.32
N LYS A 93 6.20 16.24 -1.14
CA LYS A 93 5.04 17.12 -0.91
C LYS A 93 3.68 16.41 -0.78
N PHE A 94 3.61 15.14 -1.17
CA PHE A 94 2.38 14.35 -1.20
C PHE A 94 2.25 13.41 0.02
N ILE A 95 3.26 13.34 0.89
CA ILE A 95 3.16 12.64 2.18
C ILE A 95 2.27 13.46 3.13
N SER A 96 1.20 12.84 3.62
CA SER A 96 0.29 13.47 4.59
C SER A 96 0.71 13.22 6.04
N SER A 97 1.11 11.98 6.37
CA SER A 97 1.54 11.64 7.72
C SER A 97 2.48 10.44 7.76
N MET A 98 3.15 10.28 8.90
CA MET A 98 4.01 9.15 9.18
C MET A 98 3.67 8.55 10.55
N TYR A 99 3.73 7.23 10.65
CA TYR A 99 3.53 6.47 11.87
C TYR A 99 4.72 5.53 12.08
N LEU A 100 5.40 5.65 13.22
CA LEU A 100 6.35 4.64 13.66
C LEU A 100 5.60 3.63 14.52
N VAL A 101 5.15 2.56 13.88
CA VAL A 101 4.17 1.65 14.47
C VAL A 101 4.83 0.59 15.34
N ASP A 102 6.03 0.18 14.96
CA ASP A 102 6.91 -0.68 15.72
C ASP A 102 8.36 -0.24 15.46
N LYS A 103 9.30 -0.71 16.27
CA LYS A 103 10.75 -0.46 16.10
C LYS A 103 11.26 -0.85 14.72
N ASP A 104 10.55 -1.74 14.01
CA ASP A 104 10.93 -2.27 12.71
C ASP A 104 9.92 -1.97 11.60
N VAL A 105 8.89 -1.14 11.84
CA VAL A 105 7.85 -0.82 10.85
C VAL A 105 7.45 0.66 10.89
N VAL A 106 7.56 1.31 9.73
CA VAL A 106 7.10 2.68 9.47
C VAL A 106 5.97 2.64 8.46
N LEU A 107 4.90 3.41 8.70
CA LEU A 107 3.87 3.68 7.71
C LEU A 107 3.92 5.15 7.29
N ILE A 108 3.83 5.40 5.99
CA ILE A 108 3.76 6.73 5.39
C ILE A 108 2.44 6.80 4.64
N THR A 109 1.54 7.70 5.01
CA THR A 109 0.27 7.90 4.29
C THR A 109 0.41 9.01 3.27
N PHE A 110 -0.28 8.88 2.13
CA PHE A 110 -0.47 9.99 1.19
C PHE A 110 -1.86 10.59 1.34
N GLN A 111 -2.87 9.76 1.62
CA GLN A 111 -4.23 10.13 2.04
C GLN A 111 -4.71 9.16 3.14
N SER A 112 -5.81 9.45 3.83
CA SER A 112 -6.21 8.79 5.10
C SER A 112 -6.41 7.26 5.04
N ILE A 113 -6.40 6.65 3.86
CA ILE A 113 -6.67 5.22 3.66
C ILE A 113 -5.56 4.44 2.93
N ASP A 114 -4.62 5.10 2.23
CA ASP A 114 -3.58 4.43 1.44
C ASP A 114 -2.17 5.00 1.70
N GLY A 115 -1.16 4.14 1.64
CA GLY A 115 0.21 4.53 1.94
C GLY A 115 1.30 3.48 1.67
N ILE A 116 2.52 3.82 2.07
CA ILE A 116 3.70 2.97 1.97
C ILE A 116 4.07 2.47 3.36
N ALA A 117 4.18 1.15 3.49
CA ALA A 117 4.72 0.49 4.66
C ALA A 117 6.17 0.11 4.37
N ILE A 118 7.07 0.49 5.27
CA ILE A 118 8.49 0.17 5.19
C ILE A 118 8.83 -0.66 6.41
N ARG A 119 9.42 -1.83 6.19
CA ARG A 119 9.86 -2.71 7.27
C ARG A 119 11.37 -2.88 7.25
N ARG A 120 11.93 -3.26 8.39
CA ARG A 120 13.29 -3.84 8.47
C ARG A 120 13.24 -5.18 9.19
N ASN A 121 14.35 -5.91 9.17
CA ASN A 121 14.51 -7.15 9.94
C ASN A 121 13.41 -8.21 9.69
N ASN A 122 12.82 -8.21 8.49
CA ASN A 122 11.71 -9.06 8.12
C ASN A 122 10.48 -8.99 9.05
N ALA A 123 10.23 -7.84 9.69
CA ALA A 123 9.10 -7.66 10.60
C ALA A 123 7.75 -8.01 9.94
N GLU A 124 6.84 -8.57 10.74
CA GLU A 124 5.48 -8.90 10.31
C GLU A 124 4.61 -7.63 10.24
N LEU A 125 3.99 -7.37 9.09
CA LEU A 125 3.10 -6.21 8.92
C LEU A 125 1.67 -6.43 9.45
N LYS A 126 1.26 -7.68 9.69
CA LYS A 126 -0.12 -8.02 10.09
C LYS A 126 -0.50 -7.60 11.52
N LYS A 127 0.47 -7.37 12.41
CA LYS A 127 0.23 -7.11 13.85
C LYS A 127 0.36 -5.64 14.24
N THR A 128 0.86 -4.80 13.36
CA THR A 128 1.18 -3.39 13.65
C THR A 128 -0.06 -2.48 13.71
N TYR A 129 -1.21 -2.93 13.20
CA TYR A 129 -2.45 -2.16 13.05
C TYR A 129 -3.04 -1.48 14.31
N LYS A 130 -2.89 -2.04 15.51
CA LYS A 130 -3.58 -1.50 16.70
C LYS A 130 -3.14 -0.10 17.11
N ALA A 131 -1.94 0.33 16.70
CA ALA A 131 -1.36 1.59 17.14
C ALA A 131 -1.65 2.78 16.20
N THR A 132 -2.26 2.57 15.03
CA THR A 132 -2.36 3.61 13.98
C THR A 132 -3.74 4.27 13.88
N GLY A 133 -4.77 3.75 14.56
CA GLY A 133 -6.10 4.35 14.57
C GLY A 133 -6.84 4.32 13.22
N PHE A 134 -6.42 3.48 12.27
CA PHE A 134 -7.22 3.19 11.08
C PHE A 134 -8.41 2.35 11.53
N ASP A 135 -9.64 2.85 11.39
CA ASP A 135 -10.84 2.16 11.85
C ASP A 135 -11.19 0.98 10.92
N GLY A 136 -11.27 -0.23 11.49
CA GLY A 136 -12.10 -1.34 11.01
C GLY A 136 -11.70 -2.12 9.74
N GLY A 137 -10.84 -1.59 8.87
CA GLY A 137 -10.51 -2.20 7.58
C GLY A 137 -9.51 -3.36 7.58
N THR A 138 -9.67 -4.31 6.64
CA THR A 138 -8.61 -5.29 6.35
C THR A 138 -7.49 -4.59 5.57
N LEU A 139 -6.32 -4.43 6.19
CA LEU A 139 -5.14 -3.94 5.47
C LEU A 139 -4.66 -4.99 4.47
N SER A 140 -4.68 -4.63 3.20
CA SER A 140 -3.98 -5.36 2.16
C SER A 140 -2.57 -4.79 2.03
N TYR A 141 -1.59 -5.68 1.85
CA TYR A 141 -0.21 -5.31 1.61
C TYR A 141 0.26 -5.93 0.30
N THR A 142 0.83 -5.09 -0.56
CA THR A 142 1.44 -5.52 -1.82
C THR A 142 2.89 -5.09 -1.82
N GLU A 143 3.83 -6.04 -1.92
CA GLU A 143 5.25 -5.72 -2.00
C GLU A 143 5.54 -5.04 -3.34
N LEU A 144 6.17 -3.86 -3.28
CA LEU A 144 6.54 -3.07 -4.45
C LEU A 144 8.00 -3.31 -4.81
N ILE A 145 8.86 -3.26 -3.79
CA ILE A 145 10.27 -3.67 -3.81
C ILE A 145 10.59 -4.32 -2.44
N PRO A 146 11.71 -5.04 -2.29
CA PRO A 146 12.06 -5.65 -1.02
C PRO A 146 11.97 -4.65 0.14
N ASN A 147 11.17 -5.00 1.16
CA ASN A 147 10.94 -4.22 2.38
C ASN A 147 10.04 -2.97 2.24
N VAL A 148 9.53 -2.67 1.04
CA VAL A 148 8.61 -1.54 0.79
C VAL A 148 7.32 -2.08 0.19
N PHE A 149 6.22 -1.78 0.87
CA PHE A 149 4.91 -2.31 0.54
C PHE A 149 3.95 -1.17 0.32
N HIS A 150 3.10 -1.29 -0.68
CA HIS A 150 1.84 -0.57 -0.67
C HIS A 150 0.97 -1.16 0.44
N PHE A 151 0.33 -0.31 1.24
CA PHE A 151 -0.78 -0.70 2.09
C PHE A 151 -2.02 0.08 1.71
N SER A 152 -3.15 -0.61 1.69
CA SER A 152 -4.47 -0.01 1.53
C SER A 152 -5.37 -0.48 2.66
N ALA A 153 -5.95 0.47 3.38
CA ALA A 153 -6.99 0.25 4.38
C ALA A 153 -8.34 0.26 3.67
N GLY A 154 -8.81 -0.92 3.28
CA GLY A 154 -10.13 -1.08 2.69
C GLY A 154 -11.22 -0.78 3.73
N ILE A 155 -12.17 0.09 3.37
CA ILE A 155 -13.43 0.34 4.11
C ILE A 155 -14.26 -0.94 4.14
#